data_AF-A0A161ZH30-F1
#
_entry.id   AF-A0A161ZH30-F1
#
_cell.length_a   1.000
_cell.length_b   1.000
_cell.length_c   1.000
_cell.angle_alpha   90.00
_cell.angle_beta   90.00
_cell.angle_gamma   90.00
#
_symmetry.space_group_name_H-M   'P 1'
#
loop_
_entity.id
_entity.type
_entity.pdbx_description
1 polymer ?
#
loop_
_entity_poly.entity_id
_entity_poly.type
_entity_poly.pdbx_seq_one_letter_code
_entity_poly.pdbx_strand_id
1 'polypeptide(L)'
;MAQLNVDLVAADRKIWSGRAQRVTAPAADGEIGILADHSPLLSVLREGSVRIVAEGETLDVRVSGGFLSVDSNQVTIVADSVESVPAR
;
A
#
# COMPACT_ATOMS: atom_id res chain seq x y z
N MET A 1 -5.43 -16.46 9.25
CA MET A 1 -4.10 -15.99 8.78
C MET A 1 -3.85 -14.63 9.42
N ALA A 2 -2.59 -14.25 9.65
CA ALA A 2 -2.29 -12.92 10.18
C ALA A 2 -2.63 -11.84 9.15
N GLN A 3 -3.20 -10.72 9.60
CA GLN A 3 -3.69 -9.64 8.74
C GLN A 3 -3.14 -8.30 9.24
N LEU A 4 -3.03 -7.35 8.33
CA LEU A 4 -2.69 -5.96 8.60
C LEU A 4 -3.81 -5.05 8.13
N ASN A 5 -4.00 -3.92 8.81
CA ASN A 5 -4.92 -2.88 8.38
C ASN A 5 -4.20 -1.99 7.39
N VAL A 6 -4.77 -1.80 6.20
CA VAL A 6 -4.16 -0.95 5.17
C VAL A 6 -5.11 0.19 4.86
N ASP A 7 -4.56 1.40 4.84
CA ASP A 7 -5.21 2.61 4.37
C ASP A 7 -4.42 3.16 3.18
N LEU A 8 -5.06 3.22 2.02
CA LEU A 8 -4.54 3.91 0.84
C LEU A 8 -5.30 5.21 0.65
N VAL A 9 -4.59 6.32 0.76
CA VAL A 9 -5.13 7.67 0.63
C VAL A 9 -4.37 8.44 -0.45
N ALA A 10 -5.10 9.20 -1.24
CA ALA A 10 -4.55 10.24 -2.10
C ALA A 10 -4.69 11.60 -1.41
N ALA A 11 -4.03 12.63 -1.94
CA ALA A 11 -4.10 13.98 -1.39
C ALA A 11 -5.54 14.54 -1.25
N ASP A 12 -6.46 14.11 -2.11
CA ASP A 12 -7.84 14.60 -2.20
C ASP A 12 -8.89 13.65 -1.60
N ARG A 13 -8.59 12.34 -1.52
CA ARG A 13 -9.59 11.33 -1.13
C ARG A 13 -8.98 10.03 -0.60
N LYS A 14 -9.80 9.29 0.14
CA LYS A 14 -9.49 7.91 0.52
C LYS A 14 -9.77 6.98 -0.67
N ILE A 15 -8.76 6.22 -1.10
CA ILE A 15 -8.85 5.33 -2.27
C ILE A 15 -9.33 3.94 -1.87
N TRP A 16 -8.74 3.39 -0.81
CA TRP A 16 -9.09 2.06 -0.32
C TRP A 16 -8.77 1.93 1.18
N SER A 17 -9.52 1.09 1.87
CA SER A 17 -9.20 0.70 3.25
C SER A 17 -9.84 -0.62 3.62
N GLY A 18 -9.10 -1.41 4.39
CA GLY A 18 -9.54 -2.72 4.80
C GLY A 18 -8.41 -3.55 5.39
N ARG A 19 -8.72 -4.82 5.63
CA ARG A 19 -7.75 -5.81 6.10
C ARG A 19 -7.08 -6.48 4.91
N ALA A 20 -5.76 -6.51 4.92
CA ALA A 20 -4.94 -7.14 3.89
C ALA A 20 -4.06 -8.23 4.49
N GLN A 21 -3.70 -9.20 3.66
CA GLN A 21 -2.71 -10.23 3.99
C GLN A 21 -1.30 -9.78 3.62
N ARG A 22 -1.18 -8.97 2.55
CA ARG A 22 0.10 -8.48 2.04
C ARG A 22 -0.07 -7.17 1.28
N VAL A 23 0.91 -6.29 1.42
CA VAL A 23 1.07 -5.08 0.59
C VAL A 23 2.41 -5.17 -0.12
N THR A 24 2.43 -4.85 -1.42
CA THR A 24 3.65 -4.63 -2.19
C THR A 24 3.65 -3.20 -2.68
N ALA A 25 4.76 -2.49 -2.47
CA ALA A 25 4.89 -1.09 -2.84
C ALA A 25 6.27 -0.78 -3.43
N PRO A 26 6.39 0.21 -4.32
CA PRO A 26 7.66 0.61 -4.90
C PRO A 26 8.34 1.63 -3.96
N ALA A 27 9.22 1.17 -3.08
CA ALA A 27 10.02 2.02 -2.22
C ALA A 27 11.21 2.66 -2.98
N ALA A 28 11.84 3.67 -2.39
CA ALA A 28 12.99 4.36 -2.99
C ALA A 28 14.13 3.40 -3.39
N ASP A 29 14.42 2.40 -2.54
CA ASP A 29 15.54 1.46 -2.74
C ASP A 29 15.15 0.17 -3.48
N GLY A 30 13.91 0.06 -3.99
CA GLY A 30 13.40 -1.13 -4.67
C GLY A 30 11.97 -1.47 -4.30
N GLU A 31 11.51 -2.68 -4.64
CA GLU A 31 10.18 -3.13 -4.20
C GLU A 31 10.22 -3.64 -2.76
N ILE A 32 9.24 -3.23 -1.95
CA ILE A 32 9.05 -3.73 -0.60
C ILE A 32 7.75 -4.53 -0.48
N GLY A 33 7.83 -5.68 0.17
CA GLY A 33 6.68 -6.50 0.56
C GLY A 33 6.46 -6.45 2.05
N ILE A 34 5.27 -6.02 2.48
CA ILE A 34 4.87 -5.88 3.88
C ILE A 34 3.85 -6.97 4.20
N LEU A 35 4.13 -7.72 5.26
CA LEU A 35 3.29 -8.75 5.84
C LEU A 35 2.90 -8.36 7.26
N ALA A 36 2.05 -9.16 7.88
CA ALA A 36 1.76 -9.01 9.30
C ALA A 36 3.06 -9.13 10.14
N ASP A 37 3.11 -8.36 11.22
CA ASP A 37 4.21 -8.22 12.18
C ASP A 37 5.52 -7.69 11.58
N HIS A 38 5.41 -6.96 10.46
CA HIS A 38 6.55 -6.24 9.90
C HIS A 38 7.04 -5.16 10.89
N SER A 39 8.36 -5.01 11.00
CA SER A 39 8.95 -3.96 11.84
C SER A 39 8.49 -2.56 11.42
N PRO A 40 8.33 -1.62 12.36
CA PRO A 40 7.96 -0.26 12.01
C PRO A 40 8.88 0.34 10.96
N LEU A 41 8.29 0.98 9.96
CA LEU A 41 9.01 1.50 8.80
C LEU A 41 8.35 2.79 8.31
N LEU A 42 9.16 3.76 7.93
CA LEU A 42 8.75 4.91 7.14
C LEU A 42 9.62 4.96 5.89
N SER A 43 8.99 4.98 4.73
CA SER A 43 9.69 4.97 3.44
C SER A 43 9.01 5.91 2.44
N VAL A 44 9.81 6.44 1.51
CA VAL A 44 9.32 7.22 0.36
C VAL A 44 8.96 6.25 -0.75
N LEU A 45 7.84 6.50 -1.41
CA LEU A 45 7.40 5.75 -2.58
C LEU A 45 7.85 6.46 -3.85
N ARG A 46 8.37 5.67 -4.80
CA ARG A 46 8.63 6.10 -6.18
C ARG A 46 7.41 5.82 -7.05
N GLU A 47 7.46 6.33 -8.28
CA GLU A 47 6.47 5.95 -9.29
C GLU A 47 6.49 4.43 -9.54
N GLY A 48 5.30 3.82 -9.53
CA GLY A 48 5.14 2.38 -9.75
C GLY A 48 3.76 1.86 -9.36
N SER A 49 3.66 0.54 -9.21
CA SER A 49 2.41 -0.14 -8.83
C SER A 49 2.42 -0.51 -7.35
N VAL A 50 1.37 -0.13 -6.65
CA VAL A 50 1.06 -0.64 -5.30
C VAL A 50 0.02 -1.73 -5.43
N ARG A 51 0.32 -2.89 -4.83
CA ARG A 51 -0.57 -4.05 -4.82
C ARG A 51 -0.97 -4.40 -3.40
N ILE A 52 -2.27 -4.46 -3.14
CA ILE A 52 -2.84 -4.84 -1.85
C ILE A 52 -3.61 -6.15 -2.06
N VAL A 53 -3.19 -7.21 -1.37
CA VAL A 53 -3.85 -8.51 -1.40
C VAL A 53 -4.72 -8.63 -0.15
N ALA A 54 -6.03 -8.49 -0.32
CA ALA A 54 -7.02 -8.65 0.74
C ALA A 54 -7.73 -10.01 0.65
N GLU A 55 -8.61 -10.30 1.62
CA GLU A 55 -9.43 -11.51 1.56
C GLU A 55 -10.52 -11.35 0.48
N GLY A 56 -10.33 -12.04 -0.65
CA GLY A 56 -11.31 -12.09 -1.74
C GLY A 56 -11.12 -11.03 -2.83
N GLU A 57 -10.24 -10.06 -2.65
CA GLU A 57 -9.90 -9.07 -3.67
C GLU A 57 -8.40 -8.74 -3.69
N THR A 58 -7.88 -8.41 -4.87
CA THR A 58 -6.55 -7.81 -5.02
C THR A 58 -6.72 -6.45 -5.68
N LEU A 59 -6.26 -5.42 -4.99
CA LEU A 59 -6.20 -4.07 -5.54
C LEU A 59 -4.81 -3.85 -6.16
N ASP A 60 -4.77 -3.41 -7.41
CA ASP A 60 -3.56 -2.98 -8.08
C ASP A 60 -3.77 -1.55 -8.57
N VAL A 61 -2.94 -0.62 -8.12
CA VAL A 61 -3.04 0.80 -8.44
C VAL A 61 -1.67 1.34 -8.82
N ARG A 62 -1.64 2.24 -9.82
CA ARG A 62 -0.44 3.01 -10.09
C ARG A 62 -0.42 4.27 -9.25
N VAL A 63 0.73 4.54 -8.67
CA VAL A 63 1.02 5.76 -7.91
C VAL A 63 2.20 6.48 -8.55
N SER A 64 2.16 7.81 -8.58
CA SER A 64 3.28 8.66 -9.04
C SER A 64 4.39 8.80 -8.00
N GLY A 65 4.06 8.52 -6.73
CA GLY A 65 4.96 8.66 -5.59
C GLY A 65 4.17 8.85 -4.31
N GLY A 66 4.88 9.19 -3.24
CA GLY A 66 4.30 9.53 -1.94
C GLY A 66 5.07 8.90 -0.78
N PHE A 67 4.35 8.43 0.24
CA PHE A 67 4.93 7.88 1.46
C PHE A 67 4.23 6.60 1.90
N LEU A 68 5.00 5.71 2.52
CA LEU A 68 4.53 4.49 3.14
C LEU A 68 4.99 4.46 4.60
N SER A 69 4.03 4.27 5.50
CA SER A 69 4.27 4.08 6.93
C SER A 69 3.71 2.74 7.37
N VAL A 70 4.47 2.04 8.21
CA VAL A 70 4.09 0.81 8.88
C VAL A 70 4.32 1.01 10.37
N ASP A 71 3.29 0.79 11.16
CA ASP A 71 3.40 0.73 12.62
C ASP A 71 2.32 -0.21 13.18
N SER A 72 2.69 -1.08 14.11
CA SER A 72 1.73 -1.91 14.86
C SER A 72 0.65 -2.61 14.00
N ASN A 73 1.05 -3.22 12.87
CA ASN A 73 0.16 -3.85 11.87
C ASN A 73 -0.83 -2.91 11.17
N GLN A 74 -0.58 -1.61 11.23
CA GLN A 74 -1.24 -0.59 10.43
C GLN A 74 -0.27 -0.09 9.36
N VAL A 75 -0.71 -0.17 8.11
CA VAL A 75 0.01 0.32 6.95
C VAL A 75 -0.77 1.48 6.36
N THR A 76 -0.12 2.64 6.27
CA THR A 76 -0.69 3.82 5.65
C THR A 76 0.13 4.19 4.43
N ILE A 77 -0.55 4.26 3.29
CA ILE A 77 0.02 4.62 2.00
C ILE A 77 -0.60 5.95 1.60
N VAL A 78 0.22 6.99 1.59
CA VAL A 78 -0.16 8.32 1.11
C VAL A 78 0.42 8.48 -0.28
N ALA A 79 -0.43 8.56 -1.30
CA ALA A 79 -0.01 8.71 -2.69
C ALA A 79 -0.30 10.13 -3.20
N ASP A 80 0.63 10.68 -3.99
CA ASP A 80 0.47 12.03 -4.55
C ASP A 80 -0.62 12.05 -5.63
N SER A 81 -0.59 11.07 -6.54
CA SER A 81 -1.67 10.81 -7.49
C SER A 81 -1.86 9.31 -7.69
N VAL A 82 -3.11 8.89 -7.87
CA VAL A 82 -3.46 7.48 -8.05
C VAL A 82 -4.24 7.29 -9.35
N GLU A 83 -3.79 6.35 -10.16
CA GLU A 83 -4.51 5.85 -11.33
C GLU A 83 -4.92 4.40 -11.08
N SER A 84 -6.23 4.16 -11.00
CA SER A 84 -6.75 2.80 -10.84
C SER A 84 -6.63 2.05 -12.15
N VAL A 85 -5.82 0.99 -12.17
CA VAL A 85 -5.79 0.08 -13.32
C VAL A 85 -6.87 -0.98 -13.07
N PRO A 86 -7.86 -1.17 -13.97
CA PRO A 86 -8.83 -2.23 -13.80
C PRO A 86 -8.10 -3.58 -13.79
N ALA A 87 -8.28 -4.35 -12.71
CA ALA A 87 -7.77 -5.71 -12.61
C ALA A 87 -8.38 -6.53 -13.77
N ARG A 88 -7.52 -7.09 -14.62
CA ARG A 88 -7.90 -7.85 -15.82
C ARG A 88 -7.97 -9.34 -15.52
#